data_AF-A0A2V2QMS8-F1
#
_entry.id   AF-A0A2V2QMS8-F1
#
_cell.length_a   1.000
_cell.length_b   1.000
_cell.length_c   1.000
_cell.angle_alpha   90.00
_cell.angle_beta   90.00
_cell.angle_gamma   90.00
#
_symmetry.space_group_name_H-M   'P 1'
#
loop_
_entity.id
_entity.type
_entity.pdbx_description
1 polymer ?
#
loop_
_entity_poly.entity_id
_entity_poly.type
_entity_poly.pdbx_seq_one_letter_code
_entity_poly.pdbx_strand_id
1 'polypeptide(L)' 'AVTARTLVVCGGFSSARSRAATRTLAEALPRARHRTLTGQTHEVAPQVLAPVLTEFFARDVYVRRAS' A
#
# COMPACT_ATOMS: atom_id res chain seq x y z
N ALA A 1 -15.94 -0.17 -11.46
CA ALA A 1 -15.38 -0.59 -10.16
C ALA A 1 -13.91 -0.99 -10.34
N VAL A 2 -13.03 -0.68 -9.40
CA VAL A 2 -11.62 -1.10 -9.44
C VAL A 2 -11.51 -2.53 -8.90
N THR A 3 -11.11 -3.47 -9.76
CA THR A 3 -11.06 -4.91 -9.45
C THR A 3 -9.64 -5.46 -9.30
N ALA A 4 -8.64 -4.67 -9.70
CA ALA A 4 -7.23 -5.00 -9.50
C ALA A 4 -6.87 -4.98 -8.01
N ARG A 5 -5.93 -5.84 -7.63
CA ARG A 5 -5.30 -5.74 -6.31
C ARG A 5 -4.67 -4.37 -6.16
N THR A 6 -4.91 -3.72 -5.03
CA THR A 6 -4.44 -2.35 -4.79
C THR A 6 -3.67 -2.30 -3.48
N LEU A 7 -2.53 -1.61 -3.50
CA LEU A 7 -1.78 -1.28 -2.29
C LEU A 7 -1.84 0.23 -2.10
N VAL A 8 -2.33 0.67 -0.94
CA VAL A 8 -2.34 2.08 -0.53
C VAL A 8 -1.33 2.25 0.59
N VAL A 9 -0.38 3.17 0.41
CA VAL A 9 0.71 3.43 1.35
C VAL A 9 0.72 4.89 1.77
N CYS A 10 0.98 5.16 3.05
CA CYS A 10 1.29 6.49 3.55
C CYS A 10 2.43 6.47 4.57
N GLY A 11 3.18 7.56 4.68
CA GLY A 11 4.18 7.68 5.73
C GLY A 11 3.56 8.00 7.09
N GLY A 12 4.13 7.45 8.17
CA GLY A 12 3.67 7.64 9.55
C GLY A 12 3.71 9.10 10.01
N PHE A 13 4.65 9.89 9.50
CA PHE A 13 4.77 11.34 9.76
C PHE A 13 3.96 12.19 8.76
N SER A 14 3.21 11.58 7.83
CA SER A 14 2.24 12.32 7.02
C SER A 14 1.15 12.93 7.90
N SER A 15 0.47 13.97 7.41
CA SER A 15 -0.62 14.61 8.17
C SER A 15 -1.73 13.61 8.53
N ALA A 16 -2.44 13.87 9.63
CA ALA A 16 -3.57 13.04 10.05
C ALA A 16 -4.63 12.91 8.94
N ARG A 17 -4.90 14.00 8.21
CA ARG A 17 -5.78 14.01 7.03
C ARG A 17 -5.29 13.06 5.94
N SER A 18 -4.00 13.05 5.64
CA SER A 18 -3.42 12.15 4.62
C SER A 18 -3.54 10.68 5.05
N ARG A 19 -3.22 10.38 6.31
CA ARG A 19 -3.39 9.02 6.85
C ARG A 19 -4.86 8.58 6.83
N ALA A 20 -5.80 9.45 7.18
CA ALA A 20 -7.23 9.16 7.11
C ALA A 20 -7.70 8.92 5.66
N ALA A 21 -7.32 9.79 4.72
CA ALA A 21 -7.69 9.66 3.32
C ALA A 21 -7.20 8.34 2.70
N THR A 22 -5.95 7.95 2.97
CA THR A 22 -5.39 6.67 2.49
C THR A 22 -6.09 5.46 3.09
N ARG A 23 -6.55 5.55 4.35
CA ARG A 23 -7.34 4.49 4.99
C ARG A 23 -8.73 4.37 4.38
N THR A 24 -9.45 5.48 4.25
CA THR A 24 -10.78 5.52 3.61
C THR A 24 -10.73 5.00 2.18
N LEU A 25 -9.67 5.33 1.42
CA LEU A 25 -9.48 4.80 0.07
C LEU A 25 -9.34 3.28 0.06
N ALA A 26 -8.58 2.71 1.00
CA ALA A 26 -8.43 1.26 1.10
C ALA A 26 -9.74 0.57 1.51
N GLU A 27 -10.52 1.18 2.38
CA GLU A 27 -11.84 0.67 2.80
C GLU A 27 -12.86 0.68 1.66
N ALA A 28 -12.76 1.62 0.72
CA ALA A 28 -13.65 1.72 -0.44
C ALA A 28 -13.36 0.68 -1.54
N LEU A 29 -12.20 0.01 -1.50
CA LEU A 29 -11.72 -0.85 -2.57
C LEU A 29 -11.78 -2.33 -2.18
N PRO A 30 -12.44 -3.20 -2.97
CA PRO A 30 -12.74 -4.58 -2.56
C PRO A 30 -11.50 -5.48 -2.39
N ARG A 31 -10.35 -5.10 -2.97
CA ARG A 31 -9.09 -5.86 -2.91
C ARG A 31 -7.90 -4.98 -2.52
N ALA A 32 -8.17 -3.93 -1.76
CA ALA A 32 -7.11 -3.05 -1.29
C ALA A 32 -6.48 -3.54 0.01
N ARG A 33 -5.21 -3.16 0.19
CA ARG A 33 -4.49 -3.24 1.46
C ARG A 33 -3.93 -1.87 1.78
N HIS A 34 -3.99 -1.50 3.04
CA HIS A 34 -3.40 -0.26 3.55
C HIS A 34 -2.13 -0.56 4.33
N ARG A 35 -1.08 0.26 4.17
CA ARG A 35 0.08 0.27 5.04
C ARG A 35 0.49 1.69 5.42
N THR A 36 0.83 1.86 6.68
CA THR A 36 1.48 3.07 7.19
C THR A 36 2.95 2.75 7.47
N LEU A 37 3.88 3.53 6.92
CA LEU A 37 5.31 3.33 7.07
C LEU A 37 5.85 4.23 8.19
N THR A 38 6.07 3.65 9.37
CA THR A 38 6.56 4.37 10.55
C THR A 38 7.83 5.15 10.24
N GLY A 39 7.93 6.38 10.74
CA GLY A 39 9.10 7.24 10.54
C GLY A 39 9.20 7.92 9.18
N GLN A 40 8.27 7.66 8.26
CA GLN A 40 8.31 8.22 6.90
C GLN A 40 7.39 9.43 6.75
N THR A 41 7.82 10.44 5.98
CA THR A 41 7.00 11.61 5.64
C THR A 41 6.09 11.30 4.44
N HIS A 42 5.54 12.33 3.78
CA HIS A 42 4.82 12.14 2.52
C HIS A 42 5.73 11.55 1.43
N GLU A 43 6.98 12.00 1.39
CA GLU A 43 8.02 11.43 0.54
C GLU A 43 8.71 10.28 1.28
N VAL A 44 8.22 9.07 1.01
CA VAL A 44 8.75 7.85 1.61
C VAL A 44 10.14 7.56 1.03
N ALA A 45 11.10 7.24 1.90
CA ALA A 45 12.44 6.86 1.48
C ALA A 45 12.40 5.60 0.57
N PRO A 46 13.11 5.59 -0.58
CA PRO A 46 13.09 4.46 -1.52
C PRO A 46 13.45 3.12 -0.88
N GLN A 47 14.40 3.11 0.06
CA GLN A 47 14.87 1.91 0.75
C GLN A 47 13.80 1.30 1.65
N VAL A 48 12.85 2.10 2.14
CA VAL A 48 11.71 1.64 2.94
C VAL A 48 10.55 1.21 2.03
N LEU A 49 10.33 1.91 0.91
CA LEU A 49 9.26 1.61 -0.03
C LEU A 49 9.52 0.34 -0.85
N ALA A 50 10.74 0.13 -1.30
CA ALA A 50 11.14 -0.99 -2.16
C ALA A 50 10.68 -2.36 -1.63
N PRO A 51 10.98 -2.79 -0.39
CA PRO A 51 10.55 -4.10 0.11
C PRO A 51 9.03 -4.26 0.20
N VAL A 52 8.29 -3.16 0.45
CA VAL A 52 6.82 -3.17 0.49
C VAL A 52 6.23 -3.45 -0.90
N LEU A 53 6.81 -2.81 -1.93
CA LEU A 53 6.43 -3.06 -3.31
C LEU A 53 6.80 -4.49 -3.73
N THR A 54 8.01 -4.94 -3.40
CA THR A 54 8.46 -6.32 -3.66
C THR A 54 7.49 -7.35 -3.07
N GLU A 55 7.09 -7.21 -1.79
CA GLU A 55 6.12 -8.12 -1.16
C GLU A 55 4.78 -8.11 -1.90
N PHE A 56 4.29 -6.92 -2.27
CA PHE A 56 3.01 -6.78 -2.93
C PHE A 56 2.98 -7.48 -4.30
N PHE A 57 4.00 -7.26 -5.13
CA PHE A 57 4.09 -7.85 -6.46
C PHE A 57 4.47 -9.33 -6.44
N ALA A 58 5.31 -9.79 -5.50
CA ALA A 58 5.69 -11.19 -5.39
C ALA A 58 4.48 -12.12 -5.12
N ARG A 59 3.46 -11.65 -4.40
CA ARG A 59 2.23 -12.43 -4.18
C ARG A 59 1.45 -12.70 -5.46
N ASP A 60 1.48 -11.81 -6.46
CA ASP A 60 0.79 -12.05 -7.74
C ASP A 60 1.50 -13.10 -8.59
N VAL A 61 2.83 -13.14 -8.53
CA VAL A 61 3.63 -14.15 -9.26
C VAL A 61 3.32 -15.56 -8.75
N TYR A 62 3.14 -15.73 -7.43
CA TYR A 62 2.81 -17.03 -6.86
C TYR A 62 1.39 -17.49 -7.18
N VAL A 63 0.40 -16.59 -7.18
CA VAL A 63 -0.99 -16.95 -7.51
C VAL A 63 -1.14 -17.35 -8.99
N ARG A 64 -0.46 -16.66 -9.91
CA ARG A 64 -0.48 -17.01 -11.34
C ARG A 64 0.26 -18.28 -11.70
N ARG A 65 1.26 -18.70 -10.93
CA ARG A 65 2.00 -19.96 -11.16
C ARG A 65 1.31 -21.20 -10.59
N ALA A 66 0.39 -21.01 -9.65
CA ALA A 66 -0.38 -22.08 -9.02
C ALA A 66 -1.75 -22.30 -9.70
N SER A 67 -2.05 -21.58 -10.78
CA SER A 67 -3.26 -21.72 -11.61
C SER A 67 -2.88 -22.25 -12.99
#